data_AF-A0A182EQ14-F1
#
_entry.id   AF-A0A182EQ14-F1
#
_cell.length_a   1.000
_cell.length_b   1.000
_cell.length_c   1.000
_cell.angle_alpha   90.00
_cell.angle_beta   90.00
_cell.angle_gamma   90.00
#
_symmetry.space_group_name_H-M   'P 1'
#
loop_
_entity.id
_entity.type
_entity.pdbx_description
1 polymer ?
#
loop_
_entity_poly.entity_id
_entity_poly.type
_entity_poly.pdbx_seq_one_letter_code
_entity_poly.pdbx_strand_id
1 'polypeptide(L)'
;MFSCTTLNIYLLIATVSAEFYSSLVLLKTIIGAERVIPVMINGYMEKELERLNYLRKFAQEIQGRNDNVIRDDEEMIRHPIEAFLSIKGTIADWTKVVRIMQSNSADEIIRCVTNQRANKCINYPTEEDLSGAAFGLLRLQDTYRMHTKDIADGKILSSQIRTVSLTEKMLKRGNISISEFRVVAGDCFEIGRVAYNAHDYYHTILWMQEAREHVEKEAVPTANLENILEYLSFSLYKQGNLKRALLLTEELHRMNPDHPRAKNNIRGYEDLLENDGVERIVMRRDIPPVNNVKNENDLDEGAKLKYEALCRKEVPVDTKAQSRLYCYYKMDRPYLRLAPFKVEIARQNSLAVLFYDIMSDEEARIIQMLAVPKACLVLIALCYSIWMLIRRFKRAIIRNFLAENPKSVYYVYKSASLKPTEHELIKRIDRRLELATNLEIKTAEDLVVHNYGIGGHFEPHLDCEWISVISAAV
;
A
#
# COMPACT_ATOMS: atom_id res chain seq x y z
N MET A 1 -60.54 1.58 -4.56
CA MET A 1 -59.32 1.80 -3.77
C MET A 1 -58.20 0.95 -4.35
N PHE A 2 -57.46 1.47 -5.32
CA PHE A 2 -56.20 0.89 -5.78
C PHE A 2 -55.09 1.74 -5.17
N SER A 3 -54.38 1.21 -4.16
CA SER A 3 -53.26 1.91 -3.54
C SER A 3 -51.98 1.54 -4.30
N CYS A 4 -51.49 2.49 -5.08
CA CYS A 4 -50.24 2.42 -5.82
C CYS A 4 -49.10 2.75 -4.83
N THR A 5 -48.32 1.76 -4.41
CA THR A 5 -47.11 2.00 -3.63
C THR A 5 -45.94 2.21 -4.58
N THR A 6 -45.52 3.47 -4.70
CA THR A 6 -44.33 3.90 -5.42
C THR A 6 -43.08 3.42 -4.69
N LEU A 7 -42.36 2.46 -5.28
CA LEU A 7 -41.05 2.03 -4.81
C LEU A 7 -40.00 3.06 -5.24
N ASN A 8 -39.71 4.03 -4.37
CA ASN A 8 -38.58 4.95 -4.55
C ASN A 8 -37.26 4.16 -4.41
N ILE A 9 -36.58 3.91 -5.54
CA ILE A 9 -35.20 3.44 -5.56
C ILE A 9 -34.30 4.64 -5.22
N TYR A 10 -33.92 4.77 -3.95
CA TYR A 10 -32.80 5.61 -3.58
C TYR A 10 -31.51 4.96 -4.11
N LEU A 11 -31.00 5.49 -5.22
CA LEU A 11 -29.63 5.28 -5.64
C LEU A 11 -28.72 5.93 -4.58
N LEU A 12 -28.31 5.14 -3.58
CA LEU A 12 -27.14 5.47 -2.77
C LEU A 12 -25.92 5.36 -3.69
N ILE A 13 -25.55 6.49 -4.30
CA ILE A 13 -24.22 6.68 -4.87
C ILE A 13 -23.25 6.67 -3.68
N ALA A 14 -22.86 5.48 -3.26
CA ALA A 14 -21.71 5.32 -2.40
C ALA A 14 -20.51 5.76 -3.23
N THR A 15 -19.93 6.91 -2.88
CA THR A 15 -18.65 7.36 -3.41
C THR A 15 -17.62 6.25 -3.17
N VAL A 16 -17.17 5.63 -4.26
CA VAL A 16 -16.17 4.58 -4.24
C VAL A 16 -14.83 5.24 -3.95
N SER A 17 -14.34 5.15 -2.72
CA SER A 17 -12.93 5.41 -2.45
C SER A 17 -12.15 4.29 -3.12
N ALA A 18 -11.26 4.65 -4.04
CA ALA A 18 -10.50 3.71 -4.83
C ALA A 18 -9.13 3.49 -4.17
N GLU A 19 -8.90 2.29 -3.62
CA GLU A 19 -7.59 1.92 -3.05
C GLU A 19 -6.50 1.99 -4.13
N PHE A 20 -5.38 2.62 -3.80
CA PHE A 20 -4.28 2.95 -4.69
C PHE A 20 -3.31 1.78 -4.89
N TYR A 21 -2.93 1.09 -3.81
CA TYR A 21 -1.90 0.04 -3.85
C TYR A 21 -2.27 -1.12 -4.79
N SER A 22 -3.57 -1.34 -5.03
CA SER A 22 -4.13 -2.40 -5.87
C SER A 22 -4.03 -2.14 -7.39
N SER A 23 -3.58 -0.96 -7.83
CA SER A 23 -3.55 -0.60 -9.27
C SER A 23 -2.37 0.29 -9.65
N LEU A 24 -1.60 -0.12 -10.66
CA LEU A 24 -0.54 0.70 -11.23
C LEU A 24 -1.04 2.01 -11.86
N VAL A 25 -2.28 2.04 -12.35
CA VAL A 25 -2.86 3.25 -12.94
C VAL A 25 -3.12 4.28 -11.86
N LEU A 26 -3.60 3.87 -10.68
CA LEU A 26 -3.79 4.78 -9.56
C LEU A 26 -2.48 5.18 -8.88
N LEU A 27 -1.50 4.28 -8.77
CA LEU A 27 -0.18 4.67 -8.28
C LEU A 27 0.44 5.78 -9.13
N LYS A 28 0.22 5.77 -10.45
CA LYS A 28 0.63 6.87 -11.34
C LYS A 28 -0.09 8.19 -11.06
N THR A 29 -1.34 8.17 -10.57
CA THR A 29 -2.06 9.42 -10.25
C THR A 29 -1.55 10.06 -8.95
N ILE A 30 -1.00 9.28 -8.00
CA ILE A 30 -0.36 9.79 -6.78
C ILE A 30 0.80 10.73 -7.12
N ILE A 31 1.67 10.32 -8.05
CA ILE A 31 2.82 11.13 -8.51
C ILE A 31 2.35 12.50 -9.03
N GLY A 32 1.18 12.56 -9.67
CA GLY A 32 0.56 13.80 -10.10
C GLY A 32 0.00 14.63 -8.93
N ALA A 33 -0.56 13.99 -7.92
CA ALA A 33 -1.10 14.63 -6.72
C ALA A 33 -0.02 15.24 -5.83
N GLU A 34 1.12 14.57 -5.65
CA GLU A 34 2.26 15.04 -4.87
C GLU A 34 2.76 16.41 -5.34
N ARG A 35 2.69 16.69 -6.65
CA ARG A 35 3.09 17.98 -7.23
C ARG A 35 2.27 19.17 -6.73
N VAL A 36 1.09 18.93 -6.15
CA VAL A 36 0.24 19.99 -5.57
C VAL A 36 0.71 20.41 -4.19
N ILE A 37 1.39 19.53 -3.44
CA ILE A 37 1.81 19.81 -2.05
C ILE A 37 2.78 21.00 -1.97
N PRO A 38 3.87 21.07 -2.76
CA PRO A 38 4.76 22.23 -2.70
C PRO A 38 4.07 23.55 -3.05
N VAL A 39 3.13 23.54 -4.01
CA VAL A 39 2.37 24.73 -4.40
C VAL A 39 1.53 25.23 -3.22
N MET A 40 0.89 24.32 -2.47
CA MET A 40 0.12 24.66 -1.27
C MET A 40 1.00 25.23 -0.16
N ILE A 41 2.14 24.60 0.11
CA ILE A 41 3.09 25.05 1.14
C ILE A 41 3.61 26.44 0.80
N ASN A 42 4.07 26.65 -0.43
CA ASN A 42 4.61 27.94 -0.87
C ASN A 42 3.55 29.05 -0.79
N GLY A 43 2.32 28.78 -1.25
CA GLY A 43 1.24 29.75 -1.15
C GLY A 43 0.86 30.14 0.29
N TYR A 44 0.92 29.18 1.22
CA TYR A 44 0.71 29.46 2.65
C TYR A 44 1.86 30.26 3.24
N MET A 45 3.10 29.88 2.91
CA MET A 45 4.28 30.59 3.35
C MET A 45 4.28 32.05 2.90
N GLU A 46 3.92 32.33 1.64
CA GLU A 46 3.85 33.70 1.11
C GLU A 46 2.85 34.55 1.91
N LYS A 47 1.62 34.07 2.12
CA LYS A 47 0.60 34.81 2.89
C LYS A 47 0.99 35.00 4.36
N GLU A 48 1.58 33.99 4.99
CA GLU A 48 2.06 34.12 6.37
C GLU A 48 3.23 35.09 6.48
N LEU A 49 4.16 35.08 5.53
CA LEU A 49 5.25 36.06 5.49
C LEU A 49 4.73 37.49 5.32
N GLU A 50 3.73 37.72 4.47
CA GLU A 50 3.08 39.03 4.34
C GLU A 50 2.44 39.48 5.67
N ARG A 51 1.71 38.60 6.34
CA ARG A 51 1.09 38.87 7.65
C ARG A 51 2.13 39.20 8.72
N LEU A 52 3.20 38.41 8.79
CA LEU A 52 4.30 38.64 9.74
C LEU A 52 5.06 39.93 9.42
N ASN A 53 5.26 40.26 8.15
CA ASN A 53 5.85 41.53 7.74
C ASN A 53 4.98 42.73 8.10
N TYR A 54 3.65 42.61 7.96
CA TYR A 54 2.72 43.65 8.40
C TYR A 54 2.77 43.85 9.92
N LEU A 55 2.76 42.76 10.69
CA LEU A 55 2.88 42.81 12.15
C LEU A 55 4.21 43.45 12.59
N ARG A 56 5.31 43.13 11.89
CA ARG A 56 6.63 43.75 12.13
C ARG A 56 6.60 45.26 11.90
N LYS A 57 6.03 45.73 10.78
CA LYS A 57 5.88 47.16 10.51
C LYS A 57 5.02 47.86 11.56
N PHE A 58 3.91 47.23 11.95
CA PHE A 58 3.02 47.79 12.96
C PHE A 58 3.68 47.89 14.35
N ALA A 59 4.50 46.91 14.72
CA ALA A 59 5.30 46.97 15.94
C ALA A 59 6.30 48.14 15.92
N GLN A 60 6.96 48.38 14.77
CA GLN A 60 7.86 49.53 14.60
C GLN A 60 7.13 50.87 14.69
N GLU A 61 5.90 50.97 14.16
CA GLU A 61 5.05 52.17 14.28
C GLU A 61 4.65 52.47 15.73
N ILE A 62 4.30 51.45 16.52
CA ILE A 62 3.99 51.62 17.95
C ILE A 62 5.25 52.03 18.72
N GLN A 63 6.39 51.39 18.43
CA GLN A 63 7.65 51.72 19.09
C GLN A 63 8.04 53.18 18.85
N GLY A 64 7.99 53.65 17.59
CA GLY A 64 8.28 55.05 17.28
C GLY A 64 7.31 56.05 17.93
N ARG A 65 6.04 55.69 18.11
CA ARG A 65 5.08 56.52 18.88
C ARG A 65 5.43 56.58 20.36
N ASN A 66 5.79 55.44 20.96
CA ASN A 66 6.14 55.35 22.38
C ASN A 66 7.45 56.10 22.67
N ASP A 67 8.47 55.99 21.81
CA ASP A 67 9.76 56.67 21.98
C ASP A 67 9.62 58.21 21.96
N ASN A 68 8.63 58.74 21.24
CA ASN A 68 8.31 60.17 21.23
C ASN A 68 7.57 60.64 22.50
N VAL A 69 6.86 59.72 23.17
CA VAL A 69 6.08 60.00 24.39
C VAL A 69 6.94 59.98 25.66
N ILE A 70 7.91 59.06 25.74
CA ILE A 70 8.79 58.85 26.92
C ILE A 70 9.67 60.09 27.24
N ARG A 71 9.72 61.11 26.36
CA ARG A 71 10.50 62.33 26.58
C ARG A 71 9.79 63.40 27.43
N ASP A 72 8.52 63.24 27.79
CA ASP A 72 7.69 64.29 28.43
C ASP A 72 6.74 63.77 29.55
N ASP A 73 7.20 62.79 30.33
CA ASP A 73 6.35 61.85 31.09
C ASP A 73 5.48 62.42 32.25
N GLU A 74 5.87 63.48 32.97
CA GLU A 74 5.15 63.88 34.20
C GLU A 74 4.06 64.96 34.01
N GLU A 75 4.19 65.84 33.01
CA GLU A 75 3.19 66.89 32.74
C GLU A 75 2.06 66.40 31.84
N MET A 76 2.36 65.50 30.90
CA MET A 76 1.40 64.97 29.92
C MET A 76 0.31 64.08 30.55
N ILE A 77 0.66 63.30 31.58
CA ILE A 77 -0.29 62.41 32.29
C ILE A 77 -1.29 63.20 33.15
N ARG A 78 -0.97 64.44 33.53
CA ARG A 78 -1.87 65.31 34.31
C ARG A 78 -2.99 65.91 33.47
N HIS A 79 -2.88 65.88 32.14
CA HIS A 79 -3.91 66.38 31.24
C HIS A 79 -4.95 65.27 30.94
N PRO A 80 -6.20 65.37 31.43
CA PRO A 80 -7.18 64.29 31.33
C PRO A 80 -7.49 63.85 29.89
N ILE A 81 -7.34 64.75 28.91
CA ILE A 81 -7.53 64.43 27.49
C ILE A 81 -6.38 63.56 26.96
N GLU A 82 -5.13 63.84 27.35
CA GLU A 82 -3.97 63.05 26.89
C GLU A 82 -3.97 61.65 27.51
N ALA A 83 -4.34 61.55 28.78
CA ALA A 83 -4.55 60.26 29.44
C ALA A 83 -5.66 59.43 28.75
N PHE A 84 -6.78 60.08 28.41
CA PHE A 84 -7.87 59.43 27.66
C PHE A 84 -7.42 58.97 26.27
N LEU A 85 -6.70 59.81 25.52
CA LEU A 85 -6.19 59.46 24.18
C LEU A 85 -5.20 58.30 24.24
N SER A 86 -4.34 58.25 25.27
CA SER A 86 -3.37 57.16 25.48
C SER A 86 -4.05 55.82 25.78
N ILE A 87 -5.05 55.82 26.67
CA ILE A 87 -5.84 54.61 26.99
C ILE A 87 -6.59 54.14 25.73
N LYS A 88 -7.26 55.06 25.02
CA LYS A 88 -7.99 54.75 23.78
C LYS A 88 -7.06 54.19 22.71
N GLY A 89 -5.88 54.80 22.53
CA GLY A 89 -4.86 54.35 21.58
C GLY A 89 -4.35 52.96 21.90
N THR A 90 -4.01 52.70 23.17
CA THR A 90 -3.54 51.39 23.64
C THR A 90 -4.58 50.29 23.41
N ILE A 91 -5.86 50.56 23.72
CA ILE A 91 -6.95 49.60 23.47
C ILE A 91 -7.08 49.31 21.97
N ALA A 92 -7.02 50.35 21.12
CA ALA A 92 -7.14 50.19 19.68
C ALA A 92 -5.94 49.42 19.08
N ASP A 93 -4.73 49.75 19.50
CA ASP A 93 -3.49 49.09 19.06
C ASP A 93 -3.49 47.62 19.49
N TRP A 94 -3.82 47.32 20.75
CA TRP A 94 -3.93 45.95 21.26
C TRP A 94 -4.97 45.13 20.48
N THR A 95 -6.17 45.70 20.28
CA THR A 95 -7.23 45.03 19.50
C THR A 95 -6.77 44.73 18.08
N LYS A 96 -6.04 45.66 17.46
CA LYS A 96 -5.48 45.49 16.11
C LYS A 96 -4.39 44.41 16.08
N VAL A 97 -3.49 44.34 17.07
CA VAL A 97 -2.48 43.27 17.20
C VAL A 97 -3.15 41.90 17.28
N VAL A 98 -4.10 41.73 18.20
CA VAL A 98 -4.81 40.45 18.41
C VAL A 98 -5.48 40.01 17.10
N ARG A 99 -6.14 40.93 16.39
CA ARG A 99 -6.78 40.63 15.11
C ARG A 99 -5.79 40.14 14.05
N ILE A 100 -4.63 40.79 13.91
CA ILE A 100 -3.59 40.40 12.93
C ILE A 100 -2.99 39.03 13.30
N MET A 101 -2.74 38.81 14.60
CA MET A 101 -2.20 37.55 15.11
C MET A 101 -3.17 36.37 14.90
N GLN A 102 -4.48 36.62 14.93
CA GLN A 102 -5.51 35.60 14.71
C GLN A 102 -5.87 35.39 13.23
N SER A 103 -5.58 36.35 12.34
CA SER A 103 -5.96 36.28 10.92
C SER A 103 -4.94 35.50 10.06
N ASN A 104 -4.66 34.24 10.41
CA ASN A 104 -3.86 33.37 9.55
C ASN A 104 -4.67 32.94 8.30
N SER A 105 -3.97 32.45 7.27
CA SER A 105 -4.60 32.03 6.01
C SER A 105 -4.76 30.52 5.83
N ALA A 106 -4.55 29.74 6.91
CA ALA A 106 -4.50 28.28 6.83
C ALA A 106 -5.82 27.70 6.31
N ASP A 107 -6.95 28.10 6.90
CA ASP A 107 -8.27 27.59 6.52
C ASP A 107 -8.65 27.93 5.07
N GLU A 108 -8.28 29.11 4.59
CA GLU A 108 -8.56 29.54 3.22
C GLU A 108 -7.81 28.68 2.20
N ILE A 109 -6.53 28.42 2.46
CA ILE A 109 -5.68 27.61 1.59
C ILE A 109 -6.08 26.14 1.64
N ILE A 110 -6.33 25.60 2.84
CA ILE A 110 -6.83 24.23 3.01
C ILE A 110 -8.14 24.05 2.24
N ARG A 111 -9.08 25.00 2.34
CA ARG A 111 -10.34 24.95 1.61
C ARG A 111 -10.15 25.07 0.10
N CYS A 112 -9.28 25.96 -0.38
CA CYS A 112 -8.99 26.11 -1.81
C CYS A 112 -8.43 24.80 -2.39
N VAL A 113 -7.47 24.19 -1.70
CA VAL A 113 -6.90 22.91 -2.11
C VAL A 113 -7.91 21.79 -2.02
N THR A 114 -8.74 21.75 -0.98
CA THR A 114 -9.84 20.77 -0.83
C THR A 114 -10.85 20.89 -1.97
N ASN A 115 -11.20 22.10 -2.39
CA ASN A 115 -12.08 22.34 -3.53
C ASN A 115 -11.42 21.95 -4.86
N GLN A 116 -10.13 22.26 -5.05
CA GLN A 116 -9.39 21.79 -6.24
C GLN A 116 -9.29 20.25 -6.28
N ARG A 117 -9.15 19.60 -5.12
CA ARG A 117 -9.17 18.12 -5.01
C ARG A 117 -10.51 17.56 -5.45
N ALA A 118 -11.62 18.11 -4.93
CA ALA A 118 -12.97 17.68 -5.30
C ALA A 118 -13.25 17.89 -6.79
N ASN A 119 -12.84 19.04 -7.35
CA ASN A 119 -13.05 19.36 -8.76
C ASN A 119 -12.21 18.52 -9.73
N LYS A 120 -11.03 18.05 -9.30
CA LYS A 120 -10.13 17.22 -10.12
C LYS A 120 -10.22 15.72 -9.81
N CYS A 121 -11.13 15.29 -8.91
CA CYS A 121 -11.24 13.92 -8.42
C CYS A 121 -9.89 13.32 -7.96
N ILE A 122 -9.03 14.15 -7.36
CA ILE A 122 -7.72 13.72 -6.85
C ILE A 122 -7.92 13.16 -5.45
N ASN A 123 -7.95 11.84 -5.33
CA ASN A 123 -7.89 11.15 -4.04
C ASN A 123 -6.43 11.12 -3.55
N TYR A 124 -6.23 11.20 -2.23
CA TYR A 124 -4.92 10.94 -1.61
C TYR A 124 -4.92 9.54 -0.99
N PRO A 125 -3.75 8.87 -0.95
CA PRO A 125 -3.61 7.63 -0.21
C PRO A 125 -4.01 7.81 1.26
N THR A 126 -4.54 6.74 1.83
CA THR A 126 -4.93 6.63 3.24
C THR A 126 -4.04 5.62 3.97
N GLU A 127 -4.17 5.51 5.30
CA GLU A 127 -3.50 4.47 6.09
C GLU A 127 -3.83 3.04 5.62
N GLU A 128 -5.03 2.83 5.04
CA GLU A 128 -5.43 1.56 4.43
C GLU A 128 -4.59 1.26 3.19
N ASP A 129 -4.28 2.28 2.37
CA ASP A 129 -3.43 2.13 1.20
C ASP A 129 -1.98 1.80 1.57
N LEU A 130 -1.47 2.42 2.63
CA LEU A 130 -0.14 2.14 3.17
C LEU A 130 -0.06 0.70 3.70
N SER A 131 -1.07 0.28 4.46
CA SER A 131 -1.16 -1.10 4.98
C SER A 131 -1.26 -2.11 3.84
N GLY A 132 -2.08 -1.84 2.82
CA GLY A 132 -2.21 -2.68 1.63
C GLY A 132 -0.91 -2.81 0.83
N ALA A 133 -0.16 -1.70 0.69
CA ALA A 133 1.16 -1.71 0.06
C ALA A 133 2.18 -2.54 0.87
N ALA A 134 2.17 -2.42 2.21
CA ALA A 134 3.01 -3.21 3.08
C ALA A 134 2.70 -4.72 2.96
N PHE A 135 1.42 -5.12 2.98
CA PHE A 135 1.05 -6.52 2.71
C PHE A 135 1.49 -7.02 1.34
N GLY A 136 1.42 -6.15 0.32
CA GLY A 136 1.95 -6.45 -1.01
C GLY A 136 3.45 -6.75 -1.00
N LEU A 137 4.24 -5.98 -0.25
CA LEU A 137 5.68 -6.22 -0.06
C LEU A 137 5.95 -7.52 0.70
N LEU A 138 5.23 -7.77 1.80
CA LEU A 138 5.36 -9.03 2.57
C LEU A 138 5.03 -10.25 1.70
N ARG A 139 4.01 -10.15 0.84
CA ARG A 139 3.66 -11.22 -0.10
C ARG A 139 4.78 -11.49 -1.12
N LEU A 140 5.40 -10.43 -1.66
CA LEU A 140 6.54 -10.57 -2.56
C LEU A 140 7.74 -11.20 -1.85
N GLN A 141 8.01 -10.76 -0.61
CA GLN A 141 9.04 -11.31 0.25
C GLN A 141 8.88 -12.82 0.43
N ASP A 142 7.67 -13.26 0.76
CA ASP A 142 7.31 -14.65 0.91
C ASP A 142 7.45 -15.45 -0.40
N THR A 143 6.79 -14.99 -1.46
CA THR A 143 6.68 -15.72 -2.73
C THR A 143 8.05 -15.94 -3.35
N TYR A 144 8.91 -14.92 -3.30
CA TYR A 144 10.23 -14.93 -3.93
C TYR A 144 11.39 -15.20 -2.96
N ARG A 145 11.10 -15.50 -1.68
CA ARG A 145 12.11 -15.72 -0.62
C ARG A 145 13.14 -14.58 -0.56
N MET A 146 12.67 -13.35 -0.63
CA MET A 146 13.54 -12.19 -0.65
C MET A 146 14.07 -11.89 0.75
N HIS A 147 15.33 -11.47 0.84
CA HIS A 147 15.90 -11.01 2.11
C HIS A 147 15.35 -9.63 2.48
N THR A 148 14.97 -9.45 3.74
CA THR A 148 14.43 -8.19 4.28
C THR A 148 15.35 -7.01 3.98
N LYS A 149 16.64 -7.20 4.23
CA LYS A 149 17.69 -6.22 3.95
C LYS A 149 17.78 -5.81 2.50
N ASP A 150 17.62 -6.77 1.57
CA ASP A 150 17.63 -6.46 0.15
C ASP A 150 16.40 -5.63 -0.24
N ILE A 151 15.23 -5.93 0.33
CA ILE A 151 14.03 -5.11 0.12
C ILE A 151 14.24 -3.70 0.71
N ALA A 152 14.76 -3.59 1.94
CA ALA A 152 15.02 -2.32 2.61
C ALA A 152 16.05 -1.45 1.85
N ASP A 153 17.06 -2.08 1.26
CA ASP A 153 18.06 -1.44 0.39
C ASP A 153 17.51 -1.09 -1.01
N GLY A 154 16.26 -1.43 -1.32
CA GLY A 154 15.65 -1.21 -2.63
C GLY A 154 16.12 -2.18 -3.73
N LYS A 155 16.74 -3.31 -3.35
CA LYS A 155 17.22 -4.39 -4.22
C LYS A 155 16.13 -5.44 -4.42
N ILE A 156 15.11 -5.11 -5.20
CA ILE A 156 13.95 -6.00 -5.37
C ILE A 156 14.20 -7.15 -6.37
N LEU A 157 15.27 -7.10 -7.17
CA LEU A 157 15.61 -8.16 -8.14
C LEU A 157 17.12 -8.26 -8.35
N SER A 158 17.75 -9.34 -7.87
CA SER A 158 19.11 -9.71 -8.29
C SER A 158 19.17 -11.16 -8.80
N SER A 159 19.63 -11.29 -10.06
CA SER A 159 20.44 -12.37 -10.63
C SER A 159 19.87 -13.51 -11.51
N GLN A 160 18.56 -13.75 -11.69
CA GLN A 160 18.11 -14.84 -12.60
C GLN A 160 17.02 -14.49 -13.62
N ILE A 161 16.32 -13.36 -13.44
CA ILE A 161 15.45 -12.80 -14.48
C ILE A 161 16.27 -11.69 -15.13
N ARG A 162 16.58 -11.83 -16.44
CA ARG A 162 17.28 -10.80 -17.24
C ARG A 162 16.44 -9.52 -17.32
N THR A 163 16.44 -8.74 -16.26
CA THR A 163 15.96 -7.38 -16.22
C THR A 163 16.96 -6.61 -15.40
N VAL A 164 17.70 -5.74 -16.09
CA VAL A 164 18.47 -4.63 -15.52
C VAL A 164 17.72 -4.10 -14.31
N SER A 165 18.37 -4.06 -13.15
CA SER A 165 17.82 -3.47 -11.93
C SER A 165 17.07 -2.19 -12.31
N LEU A 166 15.75 -2.16 -12.13
CA LEU A 166 14.94 -0.99 -12.50
C LEU A 166 15.48 0.26 -11.79
N THR A 167 16.06 0.06 -10.60
CA THR A 167 16.85 1.02 -9.84
C THR A 167 18.01 1.60 -10.66
N GLU A 168 18.82 0.78 -11.37
CA GLU A 168 19.89 1.29 -12.26
C GLU A 168 19.36 2.11 -13.44
N LYS A 169 18.22 1.72 -14.04
CA LYS A 169 17.60 2.49 -15.13
C LYS A 169 17.04 3.82 -14.66
N MET A 170 16.51 3.89 -13.44
CA MET A 170 15.99 5.13 -12.83
C MET A 170 17.12 6.05 -12.37
N LEU A 171 18.19 5.48 -11.79
CA LEU A 171 19.40 6.20 -11.40
C LEU A 171 20.12 6.83 -12.61
N LYS A 172 20.22 6.10 -13.73
CA LYS A 172 20.83 6.61 -14.97
C LYS A 172 20.03 7.75 -15.63
N ARG A 173 18.75 7.93 -15.29
CA ARG A 173 17.93 9.05 -15.77
C ARG A 173 18.11 10.32 -14.96
N GLY A 174 18.93 10.33 -13.91
CA GLY A 174 19.28 11.55 -13.16
C GLY A 174 18.14 12.17 -12.34
N ASN A 175 17.03 11.44 -12.16
CA ASN A 175 15.81 12.00 -11.56
C ASN A 175 15.69 11.78 -10.04
N ILE A 176 16.49 10.91 -9.44
CA ILE A 176 16.39 10.47 -8.03
C ILE A 176 17.78 10.04 -7.52
N SER A 177 18.14 10.39 -6.28
CA SER A 177 19.36 9.93 -5.60
C SER A 177 19.18 8.52 -5.00
N ILE A 178 20.24 7.71 -4.92
CA ILE A 178 20.21 6.37 -4.26
C ILE A 178 19.68 6.47 -2.82
N SER A 179 19.93 7.59 -2.14
CA SER A 179 19.45 7.86 -0.78
C SER A 179 17.93 8.00 -0.66
N GLU A 180 17.22 8.26 -1.75
CA GLU A 180 15.76 8.44 -1.79
C GLU A 180 15.01 7.13 -2.05
N PHE A 181 15.73 6.03 -2.35
CA PHE A 181 15.13 4.72 -2.64
C PHE A 181 15.37 3.68 -1.53
N ARG A 182 16.11 4.03 -0.48
CA ARG A 182 16.34 3.17 0.69
C ARG A 182 15.26 3.45 1.73
N VAL A 183 14.69 2.37 2.24
CA VAL A 183 13.72 2.36 3.32
C VAL A 183 14.44 2.83 4.60
N VAL A 184 13.93 3.87 5.26
CA VAL A 184 14.48 4.35 6.55
C VAL A 184 14.00 3.45 7.70
N ALA A 185 14.56 3.62 8.89
CA ALA A 185 14.17 2.87 10.09
C ALA A 185 12.66 3.01 10.37
N GLY A 186 12.11 4.21 10.16
CA GLY A 186 10.68 4.51 10.23
C GLY A 186 9.85 3.62 9.32
N ASP A 187 10.23 3.51 8.05
CA ASP A 187 9.51 2.69 7.09
C ASP A 187 9.61 1.19 7.42
N CYS A 188 10.79 0.72 7.86
CA CYS A 188 10.96 -0.68 8.31
C CYS A 188 10.07 -0.98 9.52
N PHE A 189 10.00 -0.05 10.47
CA PHE A 189 9.13 -0.13 11.63
C PHE A 189 7.66 -0.19 11.21
N GLU A 190 7.24 0.64 10.26
CA GLU A 190 5.87 0.66 9.75
C GLU A 190 5.48 -0.67 9.09
N ILE A 191 6.33 -1.24 8.23
CA ILE A 191 6.09 -2.56 7.62
C ILE A 191 5.98 -3.65 8.72
N GLY A 192 6.89 -3.64 9.69
CA GLY A 192 6.86 -4.57 10.82
C GLY A 192 5.62 -4.42 11.71
N ARG A 193 5.12 -3.19 11.88
CA ARG A 193 3.90 -2.88 12.64
C ARG A 193 2.65 -3.38 11.92
N VAL A 194 2.56 -3.22 10.61
CA VAL A 194 1.48 -3.79 9.80
C VAL A 194 1.47 -5.33 9.92
N ALA A 195 2.63 -5.98 9.80
CA ALA A 195 2.76 -7.42 10.02
C ALA A 195 2.32 -7.85 11.43
N TYR A 196 2.69 -7.07 12.45
CA TYR A 196 2.36 -7.37 13.85
C TYR A 196 0.85 -7.33 14.09
N ASN A 197 0.18 -6.30 13.58
CA ASN A 197 -1.27 -6.14 13.70
C ASN A 197 -2.02 -7.28 12.99
N ALA A 198 -1.43 -7.83 11.94
CA ALA A 198 -1.90 -9.03 11.25
C ALA A 198 -1.53 -10.36 11.94
N HIS A 199 -0.92 -10.31 13.12
CA HIS A 199 -0.42 -11.47 13.87
C HIS A 199 0.64 -12.27 13.10
N ASP A 200 1.32 -11.64 12.15
CA ASP A 200 2.44 -12.22 11.40
C ASP A 200 3.76 -11.94 12.11
N TYR A 201 3.97 -12.63 13.23
CA TYR A 201 5.17 -12.47 14.05
C TYR A 201 6.45 -12.89 13.31
N TYR A 202 6.34 -13.75 12.28
CA TYR A 202 7.47 -14.11 11.44
C TYR A 202 8.03 -12.88 10.72
N HIS A 203 7.18 -12.14 10.01
CA HIS A 203 7.59 -10.91 9.34
C HIS A 203 7.88 -9.77 10.31
N THR A 204 7.14 -9.66 11.43
CA THR A 204 7.44 -8.62 12.42
C THR A 204 8.87 -8.73 12.94
N ILE A 205 9.34 -9.94 13.28
CA ILE A 205 10.72 -10.12 13.76
C ILE A 205 11.73 -9.64 12.72
N LEU A 206 11.55 -10.05 11.46
CA LEU A 206 12.45 -9.68 10.37
C LEU A 206 12.53 -8.16 10.17
N TRP A 207 11.38 -7.49 10.09
CA TRP A 207 11.31 -6.06 9.81
C TRP A 207 11.70 -5.19 11.02
N MET A 208 11.38 -5.63 12.24
CA MET A 208 11.81 -4.92 13.45
C MET A 208 13.32 -5.05 13.71
N GLN A 209 13.93 -6.18 13.33
CA GLN A 209 15.39 -6.33 13.35
C GLN A 209 16.06 -5.38 12.36
N GLU A 210 15.56 -5.30 11.12
CA GLU A 210 16.06 -4.36 10.13
C GLU A 210 15.87 -2.90 10.58
N ALA A 211 14.70 -2.56 11.14
CA ALA A 211 14.44 -1.24 11.70
C ALA A 211 15.47 -0.87 12.79
N ARG A 212 15.76 -1.79 13.72
CA ARG A 212 16.77 -1.59 14.76
C ARG A 212 18.15 -1.34 14.16
N GLU A 213 18.56 -2.14 13.16
CA GLU A 213 19.84 -1.95 12.48
C GLU A 213 19.95 -0.58 11.77
N HIS A 214 18.84 -0.06 11.24
CA HIS A 214 18.80 1.23 10.57
C HIS A 214 18.84 2.40 11.57
N VAL A 215 18.16 2.30 12.72
CA VAL A 215 18.21 3.32 13.78
C VAL A 215 19.66 3.61 14.21
N GLU A 216 20.49 2.58 14.32
CA GLU A 216 21.90 2.71 14.72
C GLU A 216 22.76 3.40 13.64
N LYS A 217 22.32 3.40 12.37
CA LYS A 217 23.06 3.96 11.23
C LYS A 217 22.56 5.36 10.83
N GLU A 218 21.36 5.75 11.25
CA GLU A 218 20.75 7.03 10.93
C GLU A 218 21.32 8.16 11.78
N ALA A 219 21.59 9.31 11.14
CA ALA A 219 22.03 10.51 11.85
C ALA A 219 20.93 11.08 12.76
N VAL A 220 19.67 10.99 12.30
CA VAL A 220 18.48 11.32 13.07
C VAL A 220 17.55 10.11 13.00
N PRO A 221 17.34 9.39 14.11
CA PRO A 221 16.46 8.22 14.12
C PRO A 221 15.05 8.56 13.65
N THR A 222 14.59 7.88 12.62
CA THR A 222 13.22 8.01 12.08
C THR A 222 12.21 7.10 12.79
N ALA A 223 12.68 6.18 13.64
CA ALA A 223 11.86 5.31 14.48
C ALA A 223 12.32 5.35 15.94
N ASN A 224 11.38 5.16 16.87
CA ASN A 224 11.69 5.04 18.29
C ASN A 224 12.15 3.62 18.64
N LEU A 225 13.37 3.49 19.15
CA LEU A 225 13.95 2.21 19.58
C LEU A 225 13.11 1.52 20.68
N GLU A 226 12.50 2.27 21.60
CA GLU A 226 11.62 1.70 22.64
C GLU A 226 10.45 0.92 22.01
N ASN A 227 9.80 1.53 21.01
CA ASN A 227 8.71 0.88 20.28
C ASN A 227 9.23 -0.36 19.55
N ILE A 228 10.35 -0.26 18.83
CA ILE A 228 10.94 -1.40 18.10
C ILE A 228 11.19 -2.58 19.05
N LEU A 229 11.80 -2.34 20.22
CA LEU A 229 12.08 -3.37 21.23
C LEU A 229 10.79 -3.99 21.78
N GLU A 230 9.75 -3.20 21.97
CA GLU A 230 8.46 -3.69 22.43
C GLU A 230 7.82 -4.67 21.43
N TYR A 231 7.68 -4.28 20.16
CA TYR A 231 7.12 -5.15 19.12
C TYR A 231 7.99 -6.39 18.88
N LEU A 232 9.32 -6.22 18.84
CA LEU A 232 10.27 -7.30 18.59
C LEU A 232 10.28 -8.32 19.73
N SER A 233 10.32 -7.86 20.99
CA SER A 233 10.36 -8.76 22.16
C SER A 233 9.08 -9.60 22.27
N PHE A 234 7.90 -9.00 22.06
CA PHE A 234 6.65 -9.75 22.06
C PHE A 234 6.56 -10.75 20.92
N SER A 235 7.00 -10.35 19.71
CA SER A 235 6.97 -11.25 18.54
C SER A 235 7.94 -12.43 18.70
N LEU A 236 9.12 -12.19 19.28
CA LEU A 236 10.07 -13.26 19.64
C LEU A 236 9.48 -14.23 20.66
N TYR A 237 8.79 -13.73 21.68
CA TYR A 237 8.04 -14.56 22.63
C TYR A 237 7.01 -15.43 21.90
N LYS A 238 6.21 -14.85 21.00
CA LYS A 238 5.20 -15.58 20.22
C LYS A 238 5.78 -16.66 19.31
N GLN A 239 7.03 -16.50 18.87
CA GLN A 239 7.79 -17.50 18.10
C GLN A 239 8.63 -18.45 18.98
N GLY A 240 8.39 -18.49 20.30
CA GLY A 240 9.05 -19.41 21.23
C GLY A 240 10.47 -19.02 21.64
N ASN A 241 10.92 -17.80 21.32
CA ASN A 241 12.27 -17.31 21.66
C ASN A 241 12.29 -16.62 23.04
N LEU A 242 11.80 -17.29 24.10
CA LEU A 242 11.59 -16.68 25.42
C LEU A 242 12.84 -16.01 26.00
N LYS A 243 14.00 -16.68 25.98
CA LYS A 243 15.25 -16.10 26.51
C LYS A 243 15.63 -14.80 25.79
N ARG A 244 15.43 -14.71 24.47
CA ARG A 244 15.70 -13.48 23.69
C ARG A 244 14.67 -12.40 23.99
N ALA A 245 13.40 -12.78 24.09
CA ALA A 245 12.33 -11.85 24.47
C ALA A 245 12.63 -11.20 25.84
N LEU A 246 13.04 -12.01 26.83
CA LEU A 246 13.47 -11.54 28.15
C LEU A 246 14.60 -10.51 28.06
N LEU A 247 15.69 -10.82 27.34
CA LEU A 247 16.83 -9.91 27.20
C LEU A 247 16.44 -8.57 26.56
N LEU A 248 15.60 -8.59 25.52
CA LEU A 248 15.12 -7.36 24.86
C LEU A 248 14.17 -6.57 25.74
N THR A 249 13.31 -7.23 26.52
CA THR A 249 12.43 -6.53 27.47
C THR A 249 13.23 -5.95 28.65
N GLU A 250 14.30 -6.60 29.09
CA GLU A 250 15.24 -6.03 30.07
C GLU A 250 16.00 -4.82 29.50
N GLU A 251 16.36 -4.84 28.22
CA GLU A 251 16.92 -3.68 27.51
C GLU A 251 15.91 -2.52 27.48
N LEU A 252 14.66 -2.79 27.09
CA LEU A 252 13.57 -1.82 27.11
C LEU A 252 13.35 -1.24 28.51
N HIS A 253 13.33 -2.08 29.55
CA HIS A 253 13.15 -1.61 30.92
C HIS A 253 14.32 -0.77 31.44
N ARG A 254 15.55 -1.06 31.00
CA ARG A 254 16.72 -0.23 31.33
C ARG A 254 16.65 1.14 30.68
N MET A 255 16.13 1.22 29.44
CA MET A 255 15.92 2.48 28.74
C MET A 255 14.77 3.29 29.35
N ASN A 256 13.68 2.62 29.70
CA ASN A 256 12.47 3.22 30.25
C ASN A 256 11.97 2.40 31.46
N PRO A 257 12.43 2.74 32.69
CA PRO A 257 12.01 2.04 33.90
C PRO A 257 10.51 2.10 34.19
N ASP A 258 9.85 3.18 33.76
CA ASP A 258 8.41 3.42 33.98
C ASP A 258 7.55 2.86 32.84
N HIS A 259 8.14 2.10 31.92
CA HIS A 259 7.42 1.51 30.79
C HIS A 259 6.27 0.58 31.29
N PRO A 260 5.03 0.79 30.84
CA PRO A 260 3.83 0.21 31.47
C PRO A 260 3.79 -1.32 31.44
N ARG A 261 4.46 -1.94 30.45
CA ARG A 261 4.44 -3.39 30.23
C ARG A 261 5.76 -4.10 30.55
N ALA A 262 6.90 -3.39 30.59
CA ALA A 262 8.21 -4.04 30.53
C ALA A 262 8.48 -4.87 31.78
N LYS A 263 8.26 -4.29 32.97
CA LYS A 263 8.45 -4.96 34.26
C LYS A 263 7.58 -6.22 34.42
N ASN A 264 6.32 -6.15 34.00
CA ASN A 264 5.39 -7.28 34.08
C ASN A 264 5.75 -8.37 33.06
N ASN A 265 6.17 -7.99 31.85
CA ASN A 265 6.63 -8.94 30.83
C ASN A 265 7.91 -9.68 31.24
N ILE A 266 8.88 -8.99 31.86
CA ILE A 266 10.09 -9.63 32.41
C ILE A 266 9.69 -10.74 33.38
N ARG A 267 8.86 -10.42 34.37
CA ARG A 267 8.37 -11.39 35.34
C ARG A 267 7.64 -12.55 34.66
N GLY A 268 6.74 -12.25 33.73
CA GLY A 268 6.01 -13.26 32.99
C GLY A 268 6.91 -14.20 32.19
N TYR A 269 7.96 -13.69 31.54
CA TYR A 269 8.91 -14.52 30.80
C TYR A 269 9.81 -15.34 31.72
N GLU A 270 10.23 -14.82 32.87
CA GLU A 270 10.94 -15.58 33.89
C GLU A 270 10.08 -16.73 34.43
N ASP A 271 8.83 -16.45 34.80
CA ASP A 271 7.89 -17.46 35.31
C ASP A 271 7.64 -18.57 34.27
N LEU A 272 7.51 -18.23 32.99
CA LEU A 272 7.39 -19.21 31.91
C LEU A 272 8.66 -20.06 31.75
N LEU A 273 9.84 -19.46 31.81
CA LEU A 273 11.11 -20.18 31.74
C LEU A 273 11.31 -21.12 32.94
N GLU A 274 10.89 -20.72 34.15
CA GLU A 274 10.92 -21.60 35.33
C GLU A 274 9.99 -22.80 35.15
N ASN A 275 8.79 -22.59 34.60
CA ASN A 275 7.83 -23.67 34.31
C ASN A 275 8.37 -24.65 33.25
N ASP A 276 9.17 -24.16 32.31
CA ASP A 276 9.89 -24.98 31.32
C ASP A 276 11.14 -25.67 31.91
N GLY A 277 11.39 -25.52 33.22
CA GLY A 277 12.51 -26.16 33.93
C GLY A 277 13.85 -25.43 33.77
N VAL A 278 13.86 -24.18 33.30
CA VAL A 278 15.08 -23.38 33.16
C VAL A 278 15.42 -22.68 34.47
N GLU A 279 16.59 -22.97 35.03
CA GLU A 279 17.07 -22.29 36.23
C GLU A 279 17.35 -20.79 35.98
N ARG A 280 17.07 -19.94 36.98
CA ARG A 280 17.25 -18.46 36.90
C ARG A 280 18.63 -18.03 36.40
N ILE A 281 19.68 -18.74 36.81
CA ILE A 281 21.06 -18.42 36.43
C ILE A 281 21.36 -18.66 34.94
N VAL A 282 20.59 -19.54 34.30
CA VAL A 282 20.75 -19.94 32.89
C VAL A 282 19.83 -19.14 31.97
N MET A 283 18.80 -18.46 32.48
CA MET A 283 17.84 -17.69 31.66
C MET A 283 18.48 -16.63 30.75
N ARG A 284 19.55 -15.96 31.23
CA ARG A 284 20.31 -14.95 30.47
C ARG A 284 21.57 -15.50 29.79
N ARG A 285 21.81 -16.81 29.90
CA ARG A 285 22.98 -17.50 29.33
C ARG A 285 22.51 -18.49 28.27
N ASP A 286 23.44 -18.97 27.46
CA ASP A 286 23.21 -20.02 26.46
C ASP A 286 21.96 -19.72 25.62
N ILE A 287 21.97 -18.55 24.99
CA ILE A 287 20.86 -18.04 24.20
C ILE A 287 20.84 -18.79 22.87
N PRO A 288 19.78 -19.56 22.57
CA PRO A 288 19.69 -20.29 21.32
C PRO A 288 19.68 -19.36 20.09
N PRO A 289 20.03 -19.86 18.90
CA PRO A 289 19.74 -19.18 17.64
C PRO A 289 18.27 -18.79 17.55
N VAL A 290 17.95 -17.71 16.81
CA VAL A 290 16.55 -17.31 16.61
C VAL A 290 15.84 -18.43 15.86
N ASN A 291 14.79 -18.97 16.48
CA ASN A 291 13.85 -19.84 15.80
C ASN A 291 12.72 -18.98 15.22
N ASN A 292 12.74 -18.71 13.92
CA ASN A 292 11.70 -17.93 13.25
C ASN A 292 11.07 -18.76 12.13
N VAL A 293 10.25 -19.74 12.52
CA VAL A 293 9.55 -20.60 11.56
C VAL A 293 8.33 -19.85 11.03
N LYS A 294 8.16 -19.87 9.70
CA LYS A 294 6.96 -19.36 9.06
C LYS A 294 5.81 -20.31 9.38
N ASN A 295 4.71 -19.78 9.93
CA ASN A 295 3.51 -20.58 10.17
C ASN A 295 2.86 -20.91 8.81
N GLU A 296 3.08 -22.12 8.31
CA GLU A 296 2.50 -22.62 7.08
C GLU A 296 1.05 -23.02 7.37
N ASN A 297 0.08 -22.45 6.63
CA ASN A 297 -1.30 -22.89 6.76
C ASN A 297 -1.42 -24.30 6.18
N ASP A 298 -1.57 -25.30 7.04
CA ASP A 298 -1.72 -26.74 6.69
C ASP A 298 -2.97 -27.06 5.83
N LEU A 299 -3.81 -26.06 5.55
CA LEU A 299 -5.10 -26.23 4.87
C LEU A 299 -5.00 -26.46 3.35
N ASP A 300 -3.83 -26.26 2.73
CA ASP A 300 -3.70 -26.17 1.27
C ASP A 300 -2.89 -27.32 0.63
N GLU A 301 -2.64 -28.44 1.34
CA GLU A 301 -1.94 -29.62 0.80
C GLU A 301 -0.63 -29.32 0.02
N GLY A 302 0.04 -28.20 0.35
CA GLY A 302 1.25 -27.72 -0.31
C GLY A 302 1.06 -27.10 -1.72
N ALA A 303 -0.16 -26.77 -2.16
CA ALA A 303 -0.39 -26.12 -3.45
C ALA A 303 0.27 -24.73 -3.52
N LYS A 304 0.17 -23.93 -2.45
CA LYS A 304 0.87 -22.64 -2.29
C LYS A 304 2.37 -22.80 -2.35
N LEU A 305 2.94 -23.79 -1.67
CA LEU A 305 4.38 -24.04 -1.71
C LEU A 305 4.86 -24.38 -3.13
N LYS A 306 4.09 -25.20 -3.87
CA LYS A 306 4.36 -25.50 -5.29
C LYS A 306 4.25 -24.25 -6.15
N TYR A 307 3.22 -23.42 -5.95
CA TYR A 307 3.05 -22.16 -6.65
C TYR A 307 4.24 -21.22 -6.42
N GLU A 308 4.62 -20.98 -5.17
CA GLU A 308 5.74 -20.10 -4.85
C GLU A 308 7.06 -20.66 -5.41
N ALA A 309 7.27 -21.98 -5.37
CA ALA A 309 8.42 -22.64 -6.00
C ALA A 309 8.45 -22.48 -7.53
N LEU A 310 7.29 -22.51 -8.19
CA LEU A 310 7.16 -22.24 -9.63
C LEU A 310 7.51 -20.78 -9.95
N CYS A 311 7.04 -19.81 -9.14
CA CYS A 311 7.40 -18.40 -9.28
C CYS A 311 8.92 -18.18 -9.17
N ARG A 312 9.60 -18.97 -8.34
CA ARG A 312 11.07 -18.96 -8.18
C ARG A 312 11.82 -19.82 -9.19
N LYS A 313 11.12 -20.55 -10.08
CA LYS A 313 11.69 -21.50 -11.04
C LYS A 313 12.51 -22.62 -10.37
N GLU A 314 12.15 -23.00 -9.15
CA GLU A 314 12.81 -24.08 -8.39
C GLU A 314 12.35 -25.46 -8.87
N VAL A 315 11.23 -25.54 -9.60
CA VAL A 315 10.70 -26.79 -10.13
C VAL A 315 11.42 -27.11 -11.45
N PRO A 316 12.22 -28.19 -11.52
CA PRO A 316 12.93 -28.55 -12.74
C PRO A 316 11.94 -29.00 -13.81
N VAL A 317 12.18 -28.59 -15.05
CA VAL A 317 11.42 -29.06 -16.21
C VAL A 317 12.18 -30.24 -16.83
N ASP A 318 11.48 -31.33 -17.12
CA ASP A 318 12.06 -32.50 -17.78
C ASP A 318 12.61 -32.14 -19.17
N THR A 319 13.88 -32.48 -19.43
CA THR A 319 14.59 -32.19 -20.69
C THR A 319 13.93 -32.89 -21.88
N LYS A 320 13.39 -34.10 -21.68
CA LYS A 320 12.68 -34.84 -22.73
C LYS A 320 11.33 -34.20 -23.05
N ALA A 321 10.66 -33.59 -22.07
CA ALA A 321 9.47 -32.79 -22.31
C ALA A 321 9.81 -31.49 -23.08
N GLN A 322 10.91 -30.82 -22.72
CA GLN A 322 11.37 -29.61 -23.43
C GLN A 322 11.77 -29.89 -24.88
N SER A 323 12.43 -31.01 -25.17
CA SER A 323 12.86 -31.34 -26.54
C SER A 323 11.70 -31.59 -27.51
N ARG A 324 10.47 -31.73 -27.00
CA ARG A 324 9.25 -31.91 -27.79
C ARG A 324 8.53 -30.58 -28.07
N LEU A 325 8.96 -29.49 -27.46
CA LEU A 325 8.40 -28.16 -27.70
C LEU A 325 8.92 -27.63 -29.03
N TYR A 326 8.07 -26.95 -29.78
CA TYR A 326 8.42 -26.40 -31.09
C TYR A 326 7.59 -25.16 -31.42
N CYS A 327 8.13 -24.35 -32.32
CA CYS A 327 7.44 -23.20 -32.88
C CYS A 327 7.05 -23.47 -34.33
N TYR A 328 5.93 -22.93 -34.78
CA TYR A 328 5.48 -23.07 -36.16
C TYR A 328 4.63 -21.88 -36.59
N TYR A 329 4.50 -21.73 -37.91
CA TYR A 329 3.57 -20.78 -38.51
C TYR A 329 2.24 -21.48 -38.76
N LYS A 330 1.17 -21.00 -38.11
CA LYS A 330 -0.18 -21.51 -38.32
C LYS A 330 -0.74 -20.93 -39.62
N MET A 331 -0.94 -21.79 -40.61
CA MET A 331 -1.36 -21.48 -41.99
C MET A 331 -2.56 -22.34 -42.45
N ASP A 332 -3.38 -22.79 -41.50
CA ASP A 332 -4.47 -23.75 -41.73
C ASP A 332 -5.70 -23.17 -42.44
N ARG A 333 -5.72 -21.86 -42.70
CA ARG A 333 -6.76 -21.18 -43.50
C ARG A 333 -6.15 -20.41 -44.68
N PRO A 334 -6.86 -20.24 -45.81
CA PRO A 334 -6.33 -19.56 -46.99
C PRO A 334 -5.73 -18.18 -46.70
N TYR A 335 -6.41 -17.37 -45.89
CA TYR A 335 -5.94 -16.04 -45.49
C TYR A 335 -4.66 -16.09 -44.62
N LEU A 336 -4.50 -17.11 -43.78
CA LEU A 336 -3.34 -17.26 -42.90
C LEU A 336 -2.07 -17.69 -43.65
N ARG A 337 -2.17 -18.07 -44.93
CA ARG A 337 -0.97 -18.26 -45.78
C ARG A 337 -0.27 -16.95 -46.12
N LEU A 338 -1.00 -15.84 -46.10
CA LEU A 338 -0.45 -14.49 -46.33
C LEU A 338 -0.04 -13.81 -45.02
N ALA A 339 -0.77 -14.09 -43.93
CA ALA A 339 -0.52 -13.54 -42.61
C ALA A 339 -0.59 -14.66 -41.54
N PRO A 340 0.44 -15.51 -41.43
CA PRO A 340 0.43 -16.62 -40.49
C PRO A 340 0.59 -16.15 -39.04
N PHE A 341 -0.06 -16.85 -38.12
CA PHE A 341 0.24 -16.66 -36.69
C PHE A 341 1.55 -17.36 -36.33
N LYS A 342 2.37 -16.69 -35.52
CA LYS A 342 3.56 -17.24 -34.89
C LYS A 342 3.13 -17.97 -33.63
N VAL A 343 3.32 -19.29 -33.61
CA VAL A 343 2.85 -20.15 -32.52
C VAL A 343 4.02 -20.87 -31.87
N GLU A 344 4.05 -20.91 -30.55
CA GLU A 344 4.95 -21.73 -29.75
C GLU A 344 4.15 -22.68 -28.85
N ILE A 345 4.49 -23.97 -28.90
CA ILE A 345 3.98 -24.95 -27.94
C ILE A 345 4.84 -24.85 -26.68
N ALA A 346 4.33 -24.21 -25.63
CA ALA A 346 5.03 -24.05 -24.35
C ALA A 346 4.91 -25.30 -23.46
N ARG A 347 3.83 -26.08 -23.62
CA ARG A 347 3.62 -27.36 -22.92
C ARG A 347 2.68 -28.27 -23.72
N GLN A 348 2.96 -29.57 -23.76
CA GLN A 348 2.12 -30.54 -24.48
C GLN A 348 1.05 -31.22 -23.59
N ASN A 349 1.44 -31.78 -22.45
CA ASN A 349 0.49 -32.38 -21.49
C ASN A 349 -0.07 -31.27 -20.62
N SER A 350 -1.40 -31.07 -20.61
CA SER A 350 -2.06 -29.77 -20.37
C SER A 350 -1.52 -28.70 -21.32
N LEU A 351 -2.05 -28.75 -22.54
CA LEU A 351 -1.59 -27.96 -23.68
C LEU A 351 -1.54 -26.46 -23.33
N ALA A 352 -0.35 -25.86 -23.42
CA ALA A 352 -0.14 -24.43 -23.28
C ALA A 352 0.51 -23.91 -24.56
N VAL A 353 -0.11 -22.91 -25.17
CA VAL A 353 0.27 -22.37 -26.48
C VAL A 353 0.43 -20.86 -26.38
N LEU A 354 1.54 -20.33 -26.91
CA LEU A 354 1.79 -18.90 -27.02
C LEU A 354 1.59 -18.44 -28.45
N PHE A 355 0.73 -17.44 -28.64
CA PHE A 355 0.55 -16.74 -29.90
C PHE A 355 1.25 -15.39 -29.83
N TYR A 356 2.28 -15.20 -30.65
CA TYR A 356 3.02 -13.95 -30.69
C TYR A 356 2.35 -12.91 -31.59
N ASP A 357 2.54 -11.64 -31.25
CA ASP A 357 2.10 -10.48 -32.02
C ASP A 357 0.58 -10.46 -32.29
N ILE A 358 -0.23 -11.02 -31.38
CA ILE A 358 -1.69 -11.05 -31.52
C ILE A 358 -2.34 -9.67 -31.42
N MET A 359 -1.69 -8.74 -30.70
CA MET A 359 -2.15 -7.39 -30.41
C MET A 359 -0.97 -6.42 -30.50
N SER A 360 -1.20 -5.25 -31.12
CA SER A 360 -0.19 -4.18 -31.18
C SER A 360 -0.25 -3.25 -29.96
N ASP A 361 0.84 -2.52 -29.71
CA ASP A 361 0.91 -1.54 -28.61
C ASP A 361 -0.14 -0.43 -28.70
N GLU A 362 -0.55 -0.05 -29.91
CA GLU A 362 -1.63 0.93 -30.12
C GLU A 362 -2.99 0.36 -29.71
N GLU A 363 -3.28 -0.87 -30.12
CA GLU A 363 -4.51 -1.56 -29.74
C GLU A 363 -4.58 -1.78 -28.23
N ALA A 364 -3.47 -2.18 -27.61
CA ALA A 364 -3.37 -2.32 -26.17
C ALA A 364 -3.66 -0.99 -25.43
N ARG A 365 -3.17 0.14 -25.95
CA ARG A 365 -3.45 1.48 -25.39
C ARG A 365 -4.93 1.85 -25.50
N ILE A 366 -5.59 1.55 -26.62
CA ILE A 366 -7.03 1.78 -26.79
C ILE A 366 -7.83 0.92 -25.80
N ILE A 367 -7.50 -0.36 -25.64
CA ILE A 367 -8.16 -1.25 -24.67
C ILE A 367 -8.00 -0.72 -23.25
N GLN A 368 -6.79 -0.30 -22.87
CA GLN A 368 -6.54 0.31 -21.56
C GLN A 368 -7.41 1.56 -21.35
N MET A 369 -7.51 2.44 -22.36
CA MET A 369 -8.35 3.64 -22.29
C MET A 369 -9.84 3.30 -22.09
N LEU A 370 -10.35 2.27 -22.75
CA LEU A 370 -11.73 1.79 -22.58
C LEU A 370 -11.97 1.14 -21.20
N ALA A 371 -10.96 0.44 -20.68
CA ALA A 371 -11.04 -0.31 -19.43
C ALA A 371 -10.91 0.56 -18.17
N VAL A 372 -10.01 1.56 -18.16
CA VAL A 372 -9.74 2.41 -16.99
C VAL A 372 -11.00 3.01 -16.34
N PRO A 373 -11.96 3.62 -17.06
CA PRO A 373 -13.15 4.19 -16.43
C PRO A 373 -14.11 3.14 -15.85
N LYS A 374 -13.99 1.87 -16.27
CA LYS A 374 -14.82 0.73 -15.81
C LYS A 374 -14.13 -0.12 -14.74
N ALA A 375 -12.85 0.11 -14.47
CA ALA A 375 -12.06 -0.75 -13.62
C ALA A 375 -12.51 -0.68 -12.16
N CYS A 376 -12.99 -1.80 -11.62
CA CYS A 376 -13.40 -1.94 -10.23
C CYS A 376 -12.41 -2.82 -9.47
N LEU A 377 -12.21 -2.53 -8.19
CA LEU A 377 -11.42 -3.38 -7.30
C LEU A 377 -12.13 -4.72 -7.09
N VAL A 378 -11.39 -5.82 -7.27
CA VAL A 378 -11.86 -7.17 -6.95
C VAL A 378 -11.04 -7.68 -5.76
N LEU A 379 -11.67 -7.70 -4.59
CA LEU A 379 -11.21 -8.40 -3.40
C LEU A 379 -12.20 -9.56 -3.17
N ILE A 380 -11.77 -10.80 -3.37
CA ILE A 380 -12.58 -11.96 -2.99
C ILE A 380 -11.82 -12.67 -1.87
N ALA A 381 -12.46 -12.75 -0.71
CA ALA A 381 -12.08 -13.67 0.35
C ALA A 381 -12.84 -14.99 0.14
N LEU A 382 -12.20 -16.15 0.23
CA LEU A 382 -12.90 -17.44 0.20
C LEU A 382 -13.96 -17.44 1.28
N CYS A 383 -15.19 -17.62 0.82
CA CYS A 383 -15.97 -18.73 1.33
C CYS A 383 -16.98 -19.14 0.26
N TYR A 384 -16.99 -20.44 -0.05
CA TYR A 384 -18.05 -21.13 -0.79
C TYR A 384 -19.45 -20.87 -0.17
N SER A 385 -19.51 -20.43 1.09
CA SER A 385 -20.70 -19.94 1.80
C SER A 385 -20.99 -18.44 1.60
N ILE A 386 -20.01 -17.61 1.21
CA ILE A 386 -20.21 -16.17 0.97
C ILE A 386 -20.82 -15.90 -0.41
N TRP A 387 -20.62 -16.76 -1.42
CA TRP A 387 -21.35 -16.61 -2.69
C TRP A 387 -22.89 -16.68 -2.50
N MET A 388 -23.36 -17.48 -1.52
CA MET A 388 -24.76 -17.47 -1.06
C MET A 388 -25.16 -16.19 -0.29
N LEU A 389 -24.21 -15.52 0.40
CA LEU A 389 -24.43 -14.29 1.19
C LEU A 389 -24.25 -12.97 0.40
N ILE A 390 -23.47 -12.98 -0.68
CA ILE A 390 -23.17 -11.83 -1.55
C ILE A 390 -24.45 -11.28 -2.19
N ARG A 391 -25.49 -12.10 -2.31
CA ARG A 391 -26.80 -11.65 -2.77
C ARG A 391 -27.52 -10.73 -1.78
N ARG A 392 -27.01 -10.52 -0.55
CA ARG A 392 -27.74 -9.80 0.51
C ARG A 392 -26.96 -8.86 1.44
N PHE A 393 -25.62 -8.86 1.51
CA PHE A 393 -24.90 -8.08 2.54
C PHE A 393 -24.01 -6.92 2.04
N LYS A 394 -23.95 -5.85 2.86
CA LYS A 394 -23.23 -4.58 2.62
C LYS A 394 -21.70 -4.74 2.80
N ARG A 395 -20.93 -4.00 1.99
CA ARG A 395 -19.44 -3.95 1.93
C ARG A 395 -18.72 -3.74 3.29
N ALA A 396 -19.37 -3.13 4.27
CA ALA A 396 -18.77 -2.83 5.58
C ALA A 396 -18.39 -4.10 6.37
N ILE A 397 -19.14 -5.20 6.22
CA ILE A 397 -18.88 -6.45 6.92
C ILE A 397 -17.65 -7.17 6.32
N ILE A 398 -17.47 -7.07 5.00
CA ILE A 398 -16.31 -7.64 4.30
C ILE A 398 -15.02 -6.95 4.77
N ARG A 399 -15.02 -5.62 4.91
CA ARG A 399 -13.85 -4.88 5.42
C ARG A 399 -13.42 -5.32 6.82
N ASN A 400 -14.36 -5.48 7.74
CA ASN A 400 -14.05 -5.92 9.10
C ASN A 400 -13.47 -7.33 9.12
N PHE A 401 -14.02 -8.25 8.32
CA PHE A 401 -13.49 -9.61 8.20
C PHE A 401 -12.08 -9.65 7.57
N LEU A 402 -11.83 -8.82 6.56
CA LEU A 402 -10.51 -8.69 5.91
C LEU A 402 -9.45 -8.07 6.82
N ALA A 403 -9.83 -7.13 7.68
CA ALA A 403 -8.95 -6.57 8.70
C ALA A 403 -8.54 -7.61 9.75
N GLU A 404 -9.46 -8.53 10.10
CA GLU A 404 -9.20 -9.63 11.04
C GLU A 404 -8.46 -10.81 10.37
N ASN A 405 -8.57 -10.97 9.05
CA ASN A 405 -7.98 -12.09 8.31
C ASN A 405 -7.27 -11.63 7.01
N PRO A 406 -6.20 -10.83 7.08
CA PRO A 406 -5.51 -10.31 5.87
C PRO A 406 -4.89 -11.42 5.01
N LYS A 407 -4.62 -12.59 5.59
CA LYS A 407 -4.17 -13.81 4.88
C LYS A 407 -5.26 -14.47 4.03
N SER A 408 -6.51 -14.01 4.12
CA SER A 408 -7.67 -14.55 3.38
C SER A 408 -8.01 -13.77 2.11
N VAL A 409 -7.15 -12.87 1.63
CA VAL A 409 -7.37 -12.12 0.38
C VAL A 409 -6.80 -12.90 -0.80
N TYR A 410 -7.68 -13.54 -1.60
CA TYR A 410 -7.32 -14.43 -2.71
C TYR A 410 -6.92 -13.65 -3.98
N TYR A 411 -7.34 -12.39 -4.07
CA TYR A 411 -7.18 -11.57 -5.27
C TYR A 411 -6.91 -10.10 -4.91
N VAL A 412 -5.87 -9.51 -5.51
CA VAL A 412 -5.58 -8.07 -5.38
C VAL A 412 -5.29 -7.49 -6.76
N TYR A 413 -6.35 -7.07 -7.46
CA TYR A 413 -6.27 -6.38 -8.74
C TYR A 413 -7.54 -5.57 -9.01
N LYS A 414 -7.49 -4.70 -10.03
CA LYS A 414 -8.69 -4.08 -10.61
C LYS A 414 -9.03 -4.72 -11.95
N SER A 415 -10.30 -5.00 -12.21
CA SER A 415 -10.75 -5.52 -13.50
C SER A 415 -11.83 -4.68 -14.14
N ALA A 416 -11.82 -4.68 -15.48
CA ALA A 416 -12.90 -4.19 -16.32
C ALA A 416 -13.23 -5.24 -17.37
N SER A 417 -14.52 -5.44 -17.63
CA SER A 417 -15.00 -6.27 -18.74
C SER A 417 -15.37 -5.36 -19.92
N LEU A 418 -14.97 -5.76 -21.12
CA LEU A 418 -15.22 -5.06 -22.38
C LEU A 418 -15.96 -5.97 -23.35
N LYS A 419 -17.12 -5.50 -23.82
CA LYS A 419 -17.95 -6.29 -24.73
C LYS A 419 -17.60 -6.01 -26.19
N PRO A 420 -17.82 -6.97 -27.11
CA PRO A 420 -17.55 -6.77 -28.54
C PRO A 420 -18.39 -5.65 -29.16
N THR A 421 -19.56 -5.37 -28.59
CA THR A 421 -20.48 -4.31 -29.02
C THR A 421 -20.01 -2.90 -28.65
N GLU A 422 -19.03 -2.76 -27.76
CA GLU A 422 -18.60 -1.46 -27.24
C GLU A 422 -17.60 -0.76 -28.15
N HIS A 423 -16.79 -1.53 -28.88
CA HIS A 423 -15.78 -0.97 -29.78
C HIS A 423 -15.34 -1.98 -30.84
N GLU A 424 -15.23 -1.53 -32.10
CA GLU A 424 -14.86 -2.39 -33.25
C GLU A 424 -13.50 -3.08 -33.08
N LEU A 425 -12.58 -2.49 -32.30
CA LEU A 425 -11.32 -3.15 -31.94
C LEU A 425 -11.55 -4.47 -31.19
N ILE A 426 -12.48 -4.52 -30.24
CA ILE A 426 -12.72 -5.74 -29.43
C ILE A 426 -13.22 -6.86 -30.34
N LYS A 427 -14.19 -6.55 -31.20
CA LYS A 427 -14.68 -7.49 -32.23
C LYS A 427 -13.58 -7.99 -33.18
N ARG A 428 -12.62 -7.13 -33.55
CA ARG A 428 -11.46 -7.54 -34.36
C ARG A 428 -10.48 -8.44 -33.60
N ILE A 429 -10.34 -8.25 -32.28
CA ILE A 429 -9.53 -9.13 -31.42
C ILE A 429 -10.19 -10.49 -31.31
N ASP A 430 -11.49 -10.52 -31.05
CA ASP A 430 -12.27 -11.76 -31.01
C ASP A 430 -12.10 -12.59 -32.28
N ARG A 431 -12.25 -11.94 -33.43
CA ARG A 431 -12.06 -12.62 -34.71
C ARG A 431 -10.63 -13.14 -34.89
N ARG A 432 -9.62 -12.43 -34.42
CA ARG A 432 -8.22 -12.91 -34.42
C ARG A 432 -8.05 -14.12 -33.51
N LEU A 433 -8.65 -14.11 -32.32
CA LEU A 433 -8.60 -15.23 -31.37
C LEU A 433 -9.29 -16.48 -31.94
N GLU A 434 -10.43 -16.34 -32.62
CA GLU A 434 -11.07 -17.46 -33.33
C GLU A 434 -10.15 -18.06 -34.41
N LEU A 435 -9.48 -17.22 -35.18
CA LEU A 435 -8.55 -17.67 -36.22
C LEU A 435 -7.28 -18.30 -35.63
N ALA A 436 -6.79 -17.78 -34.51
CA ALA A 436 -5.61 -18.28 -33.83
C ALA A 436 -5.88 -19.65 -33.16
N THR A 437 -7.01 -19.79 -32.48
CA THR A 437 -7.34 -20.99 -31.68
C THR A 437 -8.17 -22.03 -32.43
N ASN A 438 -8.85 -21.66 -33.52
CA ASN A 438 -9.94 -22.43 -34.15
C ASN A 438 -11.13 -22.72 -33.22
N LEU A 439 -11.28 -21.97 -32.13
CA LEU A 439 -12.43 -22.05 -31.23
C LEU A 439 -13.44 -20.95 -31.59
N GLU A 440 -14.72 -21.24 -31.42
CA GLU A 440 -15.78 -20.24 -31.56
C GLU A 440 -15.85 -19.36 -30.31
N ILE A 441 -15.97 -18.05 -30.48
CA ILE A 441 -15.99 -17.10 -29.36
C ILE A 441 -17.40 -16.77 -28.87
N LYS A 442 -18.44 -17.24 -29.57
CA LYS A 442 -19.83 -16.87 -29.33
C LYS A 442 -20.31 -17.09 -27.89
N THR A 443 -19.78 -18.10 -27.20
CA THR A 443 -20.09 -18.41 -25.79
C THR A 443 -18.93 -18.11 -24.85
N ALA A 444 -17.87 -17.48 -25.33
CA ALA A 444 -16.74 -17.08 -24.50
C ALA A 444 -17.14 -15.92 -23.58
N GLU A 445 -16.45 -15.81 -22.45
CA GLU A 445 -16.56 -14.64 -21.59
C GLU A 445 -16.10 -13.37 -22.30
N ASP A 446 -16.66 -12.24 -21.89
CA ASP A 446 -16.24 -10.92 -22.38
C ASP A 446 -14.75 -10.68 -22.08
N LEU A 447 -14.08 -9.87 -22.90
CA LEU A 447 -12.67 -9.54 -22.68
C LEU A 447 -12.49 -8.84 -21.33
N VAL A 448 -11.75 -9.47 -20.41
CA VAL A 448 -11.44 -8.90 -19.10
C VAL A 448 -10.03 -8.32 -19.09
N VAL A 449 -9.91 -7.05 -18.68
CA VAL A 449 -8.65 -6.34 -18.52
C VAL A 449 -8.33 -6.26 -17.02
N HIS A 450 -7.27 -6.95 -16.61
CA HIS A 450 -6.79 -6.96 -15.22
C HIS A 450 -5.62 -6.00 -15.03
N ASN A 451 -5.59 -5.31 -13.89
CA ASN A 451 -4.53 -4.39 -13.50
C ASN A 451 -4.05 -4.73 -12.09
N TYR A 452 -2.84 -5.27 -12.01
CA TYR A 452 -2.19 -5.69 -10.77
C TYR A 452 -1.34 -4.54 -10.19
N GLY A 453 -1.51 -4.27 -8.90
CA GLY A 453 -0.71 -3.32 -8.14
C GLY A 453 0.45 -3.97 -7.36
N ILE A 454 0.86 -3.35 -6.25
CA ILE A 454 1.97 -3.85 -5.41
C ILE A 454 1.57 -5.18 -4.79
N GLY A 455 2.34 -6.24 -5.09
CA GLY A 455 2.02 -7.60 -4.66
C GLY A 455 0.68 -8.11 -5.19
N GLY A 456 0.15 -7.50 -6.26
CA GLY A 456 -1.07 -7.96 -6.91
C GLY A 456 -0.89 -9.39 -7.42
N HIS A 457 -1.87 -10.25 -7.17
CA HIS A 457 -1.80 -11.65 -7.55
C HIS A 457 -3.18 -12.22 -7.86
N PHE A 458 -3.14 -13.38 -8.51
CA PHE A 458 -4.27 -14.25 -8.77
C PHE A 458 -3.86 -15.64 -8.31
N GLU A 459 -4.54 -16.17 -7.30
CA GLU A 459 -4.18 -17.48 -6.74
C GLU A 459 -4.39 -18.63 -7.73
N PRO A 460 -3.70 -19.77 -7.53
CA PRO A 460 -3.95 -20.98 -8.31
C PRO A 460 -5.43 -21.38 -8.26
N HIS A 461 -6.05 -21.50 -9.42
CA HIS A 461 -7.45 -21.88 -9.57
C HIS A 461 -7.64 -22.61 -10.89
N LEU A 462 -8.83 -23.18 -11.09
CA LEU A 462 -9.26 -23.72 -12.37
C LEU A 462 -10.22 -22.73 -13.03
N ASP A 463 -9.95 -22.39 -14.28
CA ASP A 463 -10.79 -21.47 -15.10
C ASP A 463 -12.11 -22.11 -15.56
N CYS A 464 -12.45 -23.32 -15.10
CA CYS A 464 -13.73 -23.95 -15.38
C CYS A 464 -14.79 -23.54 -14.34
N GLU A 465 -15.99 -23.17 -14.79
CA GLU A 465 -17.16 -23.18 -13.91
C GLU A 465 -17.28 -24.57 -13.28
N TRP A 466 -17.45 -24.64 -11.97
CA TRP A 466 -17.78 -25.89 -11.28
C TRP A 466 -19.10 -26.39 -11.86
N ILE A 467 -19.04 -27.31 -12.83
CA ILE A 467 -20.17 -28.16 -13.16
C ILE A 467 -20.46 -28.90 -11.87
N SER A 468 -21.58 -28.58 -11.23
CA SER A 468 -22.07 -29.33 -10.08
C SER A 468 -22.19 -30.78 -10.51
N VAL A 469 -21.24 -31.61 -10.06
CA VAL A 469 -21.37 -33.06 -10.13
C VAL A 469 -22.41 -33.45 -9.08
N ILE A 470 -23.68 -33.14 -9.35
CA ILE A 470 -24.77 -33.95 -8.83
C ILE A 470 -24.65 -35.25 -9.60
N SER A 471 -24.24 -36.29 -8.88
CA SER A 471 -24.10 -37.64 -9.37
C SER A 471 -25.29 -38.02 -10.28
N ALA A 472 -25.03 -38.15 -11.58
CA ALA A 472 -25.75 -39.14 -12.37
C ALA A 472 -25.21 -40.51 -11.93
N ALA A 473 -25.70 -40.98 -10.78
CA ALA A 473 -25.68 -42.39 -10.49
C ALA A 473 -26.73 -43.03 -11.40
N VAL A 474 -26.26 -43.89 -12.29
CA VAL A 474 -27.06 -44.89 -13.01
C VAL A 474 -27.70 -45.83 -11.99
#